data_AF-A0A1W9VHN8-F1
#
_entry.id   AF-A0A1W9VHN8-F1
#
_cell.length_a   1.000
_cell.length_b   1.000
_cell.length_c   1.000
_cell.angle_alpha   90.00
_cell.angle_beta   90.00
_cell.angle_gamma   90.00
#
_symmetry.space_group_name_H-M   'P 1'
#
loop_
_entity.id
_entity.type
_entity.pdbx_description
1 polymer ?
#
loop_
_entity_poly.entity_id
_entity_poly.type
_entity_poly.pdbx_seq_one_letter_code
_entity_poly.pdbx_strand_id
1 'polypeptide(L)' 'MTFYVLDSDYLSLHQRGYEPLGNRLLTISAEQLAITVISAEELVRGRLAQVRRAAKPQERVYAYHWLSRTFDFLVMVKL' A
#
# COMPACT_ATOMS: atom_id res chain seq x y z
N MET A 1 -3.27 5.84 25.48
CA MET A 1 -2.65 5.14 24.33
C MET A 1 -3.37 5.59 23.07
N THR A 2 -2.62 5.96 22.04
CA THR A 2 -3.18 6.39 20.75
C THR A 2 -3.09 5.23 19.75
N PHE A 3 -4.16 5.02 18.99
CA PHE A 3 -4.23 4.05 17.90
C PHE A 3 -4.36 4.79 16.57
N TYR A 4 -3.63 4.35 15.57
CA TYR A 4 -3.52 5.01 14.28
C TYR A 4 -4.10 4.10 13.20
N VAL A 5 -5.07 4.62 12.46
CA VAL A 5 -5.62 3.99 11.26
C VAL A 5 -5.06 4.73 10.05
N LEU A 6 -4.33 4.03 9.19
CA LEU A 6 -3.71 4.62 8.01
C LEU A 6 -4.69 4.64 6.83
N ASP A 7 -4.78 5.80 6.18
CA ASP A 7 -5.55 6.00 4.96
C ASP A 7 -4.78 5.55 3.70
N SER A 8 -5.48 5.30 2.59
CA SER A 8 -4.90 4.75 1.36
C SER A 8 -3.87 5.68 0.70
N ASP A 9 -3.97 7.00 0.89
CA ASP A 9 -2.97 7.97 0.45
C ASP A 9 -1.64 7.80 1.21
N TYR A 10 -1.69 7.59 2.52
CA TYR A 10 -0.52 7.31 3.34
C TYR A 10 0.14 5.99 2.93
N LEU A 11 -0.65 4.95 2.69
CA LEU A 11 -0.16 3.66 2.22
C LEU A 11 0.47 3.77 0.82
N SER A 12 -0.12 4.58 -0.06
CA SER A 12 0.40 4.85 -1.40
C SER A 12 1.73 5.60 -1.37
N LEU A 13 1.89 6.57 -0.47
CA LEU A 13 3.15 7.30 -0.27
C LEU A 13 4.24 6.38 0.29
N HIS A 14 3.88 5.53 1.26
CA HIS A 14 4.81 4.55 1.82
C HIS A 14 5.32 3.58 0.74
N GLN A 15 4.42 3.05 -0.11
CA GLN A 15 4.81 2.16 -1.22
C GLN A 15 5.69 2.83 -2.28
N ARG A 16 5.69 4.18 -2.36
CA ARG A 16 6.55 4.96 -3.26
C ARG A 16 7.89 5.34 -2.62
N GLY A 17 8.15 4.92 -1.37
CA GLY A 17 9.39 5.21 -0.67
C GLY A 17 9.48 6.64 -0.14
N TYR A 18 8.36 7.25 0.26
CA TYR A 18 8.38 8.58 0.87
C TYR A 18 9.00 8.53 2.28
N GLU A 19 10.29 8.82 2.36
CA GLU A 19 11.14 8.76 3.55
C GLU A 19 10.54 9.39 4.82
N PRO A 20 9.97 10.61 4.79
CA PRO A 20 9.44 11.23 6.01
C PRO A 20 8.31 10.41 6.66
N LEU A 21 7.51 9.72 5.85
CA LEU A 21 6.47 8.84 6.36
C LEU A 21 7.04 7.54 6.94
N GLY A 22 8.02 6.93 6.26
CA GLY A 22 8.72 5.74 6.78
C GLY A 22 9.31 6.00 8.16
N ASN A 23 10.05 7.10 8.31
CA ASN A 23 10.64 7.50 9.59
C ASN A 23 9.59 7.73 10.69
N ARG A 24 8.42 8.29 10.34
CA ARG A 24 7.33 8.46 11.30
C ARG A 24 6.75 7.11 11.74
N LEU A 25 6.48 6.21 10.81
CA LEU A 25 5.90 4.89 11.10
C LEU A 25 6.82 4.05 12.00
N LEU A 26 8.14 4.16 11.84
CA LEU A 26 9.13 3.49 12.70
C LEU A 26 9.08 3.94 14.17
N THR A 27 8.50 5.12 14.46
CA THR A 27 8.34 5.61 15.84
C THR A 27 7.09 5.08 16.55
N ILE A 28 6.22 4.35 15.84
CA ILE A 28 4.93 3.85 16.34
C ILE A 28 4.99 2.32 16.41
N SER A 29 4.53 1.73 17.52
CA SER A 29 4.44 0.26 17.61
C SER A 29 3.50 -0.29 16.55
N ALA A 30 3.86 -1.41 15.93
CA ALA A 30 3.01 -2.12 14.96
C ALA A 30 1.65 -2.55 15.57
N GLU A 31 1.56 -2.69 16.90
CA GLU A 31 0.30 -2.98 17.60
C GLU A 31 -0.65 -1.78 17.67
N GLN A 32 -0.14 -0.58 17.40
CA GLN A 32 -0.89 0.66 17.41
C GLN A 32 -1.25 1.15 16.01
N LEU A 33 -0.91 0.37 14.98
CA LEU A 33 -1.14 0.68 13.58
C LEU A 33 -2.09 -0.35 12.97
N ALA A 34 -3.11 0.13 12.27
CA ALA A 34 -3.96 -0.69 11.42
C ALA A 34 -4.30 0.05 10.13
N ILE A 35 -4.81 -0.71 9.16
CA ILE A 35 -5.49 -0.17 7.98
C ILE A 35 -6.94 -0.63 8.02
N THR A 36 -7.81 0.01 7.26
CA THR A 36 -9.18 -0.51 7.08
C THR A 36 -9.26 -1.46 5.88
N VAL A 37 -10.26 -2.35 5.87
CA VAL A 37 -10.60 -3.15 4.68
C VAL A 37 -10.95 -2.28 3.47
N ILE A 38 -11.48 -1.06 3.71
CA ILE A 38 -11.77 -0.08 2.66
C ILE A 38 -10.45 0.38 2.03
N SER A 39 -9.47 0.80 2.83
CA SER A 39 -8.15 1.22 2.33
C SER A 39 -7.43 0.09 1.60
N ALA A 40 -7.60 -1.16 2.04
CA ALA A 40 -7.08 -2.32 1.32
C ALA A 40 -7.74 -2.50 -0.06
N GLU A 41 -9.07 -2.37 -0.14
CA GLU A 41 -9.83 -2.43 -1.40
C GLU A 41 -9.40 -1.33 -2.38
N GLU A 42 -9.21 -0.10 -1.90
CA GLU A 42 -8.76 1.03 -2.71
C GLU A 42 -7.37 0.80 -3.33
N LEU A 43 -6.42 0.28 -2.54
CA LEU A 43 -5.07 -0.05 -3.02
C LEU A 43 -5.12 -1.12 -4.12
N VAL A 44 -5.86 -2.20 -3.89
CA VAL A 44 -6.00 -3.29 -4.86
C VAL A 44 -6.68 -2.80 -6.14
N ARG A 45 -7.77 -2.04 -6.01
CA ARG A 45 -8.48 -1.44 -7.15
C ARG A 45 -7.57 -0.52 -7.94
N GLY A 46 -6.77 0.32 -7.27
CA GLY A 46 -5.80 1.21 -7.91
C GLY A 46 -4.75 0.46 -8.74
N ARG A 47 -4.20 -0.63 -8.19
CA ARG A 47 -3.22 -1.47 -8.92
C ARG A 47 -3.86 -2.23 -10.08
N LEU A 48 -5.06 -2.77 -9.92
CA LEU A 48 -5.79 -3.41 -11.02
C LEU A 48 -6.10 -2.43 -12.15
N ALA A 49 -6.42 -1.17 -11.83
CA ALA A 49 -6.59 -0.13 -12.84
C ALA A 49 -5.29 0.13 -13.62
N GLN A 50 -4.13 0.12 -12.96
CA GLN A 50 -2.82 0.23 -13.63
C GLN A 50 -2.58 -0.94 -14.59
N VAL A 51 -2.86 -2.18 -14.16
CA VAL A 51 -2.77 -3.37 -15.01
C VAL A 51 -3.66 -3.25 -16.25
N ARG A 52 -4.90 -2.80 -16.08
CA ARG A 52 -5.86 -2.64 -17.20
C ARG A 52 -5.42 -1.57 -18.20
N ARG A 53 -4.70 -0.54 -17.77
CA ARG A 53 -4.20 0.55 -18.64
C ARG A 53 -2.90 0.20 -19.36
N ALA A 54 -2.16 -0.82 -18.91
CA ALA A 54 -0.87 -1.19 -19.49
C ALA A 54 -1.04 -1.74 -20.92
N ALA A 55 -0.51 -1.00 -21.90
CA ALA A 55 -0.66 -1.32 -23.32
C ALA A 55 0.51 -2.17 -23.84
N LYS A 56 1.72 -1.94 -23.32
CA LYS A 56 2.93 -2.65 -23.75
C LYS A 56 3.25 -3.84 -22.84
N PRO A 57 3.92 -4.89 -23.36
CA PRO A 57 4.32 -6.04 -22.55
C PRO A 57 5.14 -5.65 -21.30
N GLN A 58 6.09 -4.73 -21.45
CA GLN A 58 6.93 -4.27 -20.34
C GLN A 58 6.12 -3.52 -19.28
N GLU A 59 5.21 -2.64 -19.70
CA GLU A 59 4.29 -1.93 -18.79
C GLU A 59 3.43 -2.91 -17.98
N ARG A 60 2.98 -3.99 -18.63
CA ARG A 60 2.17 -5.03 -17.98
C ARG A 60 2.99 -5.80 -16.94
N VAL A 61 4.24 -6.15 -17.23
CA VAL A 61 5.16 -6.78 -16.25
C VAL A 61 5.33 -5.87 -15.03
N TYR A 62 5.61 -4.58 -15.23
CA TYR A 62 5.73 -3.63 -14.11
C TYR A 62 4.42 -3.48 -13.32
N ALA A 63 3.27 -3.41 -14.00
CA ALA A 63 1.98 -3.29 -13.34
C ALA A 63 1.67 -4.52 -12.44
N TYR A 64 1.93 -5.73 -12.95
CA TYR A 64 1.76 -6.95 -12.15
C TYR A 64 2.79 -7.07 -11.02
N HIS A 65 4.04 -6.63 -11.24
CA HIS A 65 5.03 -6.56 -10.16
C HIS A 65 4.50 -5.73 -8.98
N TRP A 66 4.00 -4.53 -9.23
CA TRP A 66 3.49 -3.66 -8.18
C TRP A 66 2.17 -4.15 -7.55
N LEU A 67 1.33 -4.86 -8.32
CA LEU A 67 0.17 -5.55 -7.76
C LEU A 67 0.60 -6.63 -6.76
N SER A 68 1.58 -7.47 -7.12
CA SER A 68 2.14 -8.50 -6.23
C SER A 68 2.70 -7.88 -4.95
N ARG A 69 3.51 -6.82 -5.07
CA ARG A 69 4.07 -6.10 -3.90
C ARG A 69 2.99 -5.51 -3.00
N THR A 70 1.84 -5.14 -3.56
CA THR A 70 0.69 -4.65 -2.77
C THR A 70 0.05 -5.79 -1.98
N PHE A 71 -0.07 -6.99 -2.54
CA PHE A 71 -0.55 -8.15 -1.77
C PHE A 71 0.43 -8.57 -0.67
N ASP A 72 1.73 -8.60 -0.95
CA ASP A 72 2.75 -8.89 0.06
C ASP A 72 2.64 -7.91 1.25
N PHE A 73 2.45 -6.63 0.95
CA PHE A 73 2.25 -5.59 1.95
C PHE A 73 0.97 -5.82 2.77
N LEU A 74 -0.16 -6.13 2.12
CA LEU A 74 -1.45 -6.32 2.80
C LEU A 74 -1.46 -7.53 3.74
N VAL A 75 -0.65 -8.56 3.46
CA VAL A 75 -0.48 -9.72 4.37
C VAL A 75 0.28 -9.34 5.65
N MET A 76 1.13 -8.32 5.60
CA MET A 76 1.96 -7.90 6.74
C MET A 76 1.28 -6.92 7.70
N VAL A 77 0.19 -6.27 7.27
CA VAL A 77 -0.51 -5.24 8.06
C VAL A 77 -1.72 -5.81 8.78
N LYS A 78 -2.03 -5.25 9.95
CA LYS A 78 -3.26 -5.56 10.68
C LYS A 78 -4.44 -4.80 10.07
N LEU A 79 -5.55 -5.52 9.86
CA LEU A 79 -6.87 -4.98 9.53
C LEU A 79 -7.66 -4.65 10.80
#